data_AF-A0A6A5VHX8-F1
#
_entry.id   AF-A0A6A5VHX8-F1
#
_cell.length_a   1.000
_cell.length_b   1.000
_cell.length_c   1.000
_cell.angle_alpha   90.00
_cell.angle_beta   90.00
_cell.angle_gamma   90.00
#
_symmetry.space_group_name_H-M   'P 1'
#
loop_
_entity.id
_entity.type
_entity.pdbx_description
1 polymer ?
#
loop_
_entity_poly.entity_id
_entity_poly.type
_entity_poly.pdbx_seq_one_letter_code
_entity_poly.pdbx_strand_id
1 'polypeptide(L)'
;MLTRPAEYEPQPSDANYIAWDGTNEEVKADLLRSMPSLFSEDLPPCNAIAQVAYEQLVHALRQRWLSCNGKEPAADTCRIIQSKLTNQNMMWPACANAREKPKSTPPRNEAIFKWKLRWISYFVREAESFEPITESSIIRRQRGCPVPYELELRVIKMKPDVLEMWRVWRDKKRANPPSSGNGEQADGDVTESFDDTNSKCEDEQGATGPH
;
A
#
# COMPACT_ATOMS: atom_id res chain seq x y z
N MET A 1 -32.67 -19.46 -27.28
CA MET A 1 -31.31 -19.19 -27.79
C MET A 1 -30.55 -18.51 -26.66
N LEU A 2 -29.63 -19.22 -26.01
CA LEU A 2 -28.82 -18.72 -24.90
C LEU A 2 -27.55 -18.09 -25.49
N THR A 3 -27.43 -16.77 -25.41
CA THR A 3 -26.25 -16.03 -25.86
C THR A 3 -25.09 -16.35 -24.93
N ARG A 4 -24.04 -16.97 -25.48
CA ARG A 4 -22.81 -17.30 -24.77
C ARG A 4 -22.18 -16.01 -24.22
N PRO A 5 -21.81 -15.91 -22.93
CA PRO A 5 -21.14 -14.72 -22.41
C PRO A 5 -19.82 -14.56 -23.13
N ALA A 6 -19.54 -13.33 -23.58
CA ALA A 6 -18.32 -12.98 -24.29
C ALA A 6 -17.11 -13.36 -23.44
N GLU A 7 -16.30 -14.28 -23.95
CA GLU A 7 -14.99 -14.61 -23.41
C GLU A 7 -14.16 -13.31 -23.41
N TYR A 8 -13.69 -12.92 -22.23
CA TYR A 8 -12.88 -11.71 -22.07
C TYR A 8 -11.48 -11.98 -22.66
N GLU A 9 -11.23 -11.48 -23.87
CA GLU A 9 -9.89 -11.41 -24.46
C GLU A 9 -9.13 -10.19 -23.89
N PRO A 10 -7.99 -10.39 -23.20
CA PRO A 10 -7.13 -9.30 -22.78
C PRO A 10 -6.60 -8.52 -23.99
N GLN A 11 -6.67 -7.18 -23.94
CA GLN A 11 -6.33 -6.30 -25.06
C GLN A 11 -4.81 -5.98 -25.13
N PRO A 12 -4.24 -5.80 -26.34
CA PRO A 12 -2.80 -5.62 -26.58
C PRO A 12 -2.22 -4.26 -26.16
N SER A 13 -2.98 -3.30 -25.63
CA SER A 13 -2.39 -2.08 -25.04
C SER A 13 -1.72 -2.32 -23.68
N ASP A 14 -1.87 -3.53 -23.12
CA ASP A 14 -1.09 -4.05 -22.01
C ASP A 14 0.21 -4.77 -22.47
N ALA A 15 0.54 -4.77 -23.78
CA ALA A 15 1.63 -5.54 -24.39
C ALA A 15 3.07 -5.07 -24.10
N ASN A 16 3.28 -4.26 -23.06
CA ASN A 16 4.59 -4.19 -22.38
C ASN A 16 4.62 -5.08 -21.12
N TYR A 17 3.74 -6.08 -21.06
CA TYR A 17 3.89 -7.25 -20.23
C TYR A 17 5.02 -8.09 -20.81
N ILE A 18 6.22 -7.94 -20.26
CA ILE A 18 7.17 -9.06 -20.27
C ILE A 18 6.47 -10.14 -19.45
N ALA A 19 5.77 -11.04 -20.14
CA ALA A 19 5.22 -12.24 -19.52
C ALA A 19 6.40 -12.94 -18.86
N TRP A 20 6.40 -12.97 -17.54
CA TRP A 20 7.35 -13.76 -16.79
C TRP A 20 7.25 -15.18 -17.35
N ASP A 21 8.34 -15.71 -17.92
CA ASP A 21 8.31 -16.93 -18.74
C ASP A 21 7.94 -18.19 -17.95
N GLY A 22 7.70 -18.06 -16.65
CA GLY A 22 7.12 -19.12 -15.82
C GLY A 22 8.07 -20.27 -15.57
N THR A 23 9.34 -20.19 -15.98
CA THR A 23 10.18 -21.39 -16.06
C THR A 23 10.74 -21.87 -14.71
N ASN A 24 10.56 -21.13 -13.61
CA ASN A 24 10.99 -21.60 -12.29
C ASN A 24 10.05 -21.20 -11.14
N GLU A 25 9.03 -22.03 -10.90
CA GLU A 25 8.03 -21.84 -9.84
C GLU A 25 8.65 -21.74 -8.42
N GLU A 26 9.79 -22.41 -8.19
CA GLU A 26 10.55 -22.32 -6.94
C GLU A 26 11.14 -20.91 -6.76
N VAL A 27 11.78 -20.36 -7.80
CA VAL A 27 12.32 -18.98 -7.77
C VAL A 27 11.20 -17.98 -7.52
N LYS A 28 10.01 -18.18 -8.11
CA LYS A 28 8.84 -17.34 -7.83
C LYS A 28 8.43 -17.42 -6.37
N ALA A 29 8.36 -18.62 -5.79
CA ALA A 29 8.00 -18.80 -4.40
C ALA A 29 8.99 -18.09 -3.45
N ASP A 30 10.29 -18.16 -3.74
CA ASP A 30 11.32 -17.47 -2.96
C ASP A 30 11.25 -15.95 -3.11
N LEU A 31 10.99 -15.45 -4.33
CA LEU A 31 10.74 -14.02 -4.56
C LEU A 31 9.49 -13.54 -3.82
N LEU A 32 8.43 -14.35 -3.75
CA LEU A 32 7.22 -14.00 -3.00
C LEU A 32 7.48 -13.91 -1.49
N ARG A 33 8.40 -14.71 -0.94
CA ARG A 33 8.81 -14.63 0.47
C ARG A 33 9.60 -13.37 0.79
N SER A 34 10.45 -12.92 -0.13
CA SER A 34 11.25 -11.70 0.03
C SER A 34 10.53 -10.42 -0.41
N MET A 35 9.30 -10.55 -0.91
CA MET A 35 8.53 -9.42 -1.39
C MET A 35 8.24 -8.41 -0.26
N PRO A 36 8.32 -7.09 -0.53
CA PRO A 36 7.94 -6.09 0.45
C PRO A 36 6.53 -6.32 0.98
N SER A 37 6.37 -6.29 2.30
CA SER A 37 5.06 -6.41 2.98
C SER A 37 4.05 -5.36 2.52
N LEU A 38 4.55 -4.20 2.07
CA LEU A 38 3.75 -3.16 1.43
C LEU A 38 2.91 -3.72 0.28
N PHE A 39 3.44 -4.69 -0.48
CA PHE A 39 2.78 -5.36 -1.60
C PHE A 39 2.00 -6.62 -1.20
N SER A 40 1.68 -6.82 0.09
CA SER A 40 0.82 -7.93 0.51
C SER A 40 -0.61 -7.76 0.00
N GLU A 41 -1.32 -8.87 -0.16
CA GLU A 41 -2.69 -8.90 -0.70
C GLU A 41 -3.76 -8.64 0.38
N ASP A 42 -3.35 -8.42 1.64
CA ASP A 42 -4.30 -8.11 2.73
C ASP A 42 -5.14 -6.88 2.42
N LEU A 43 -6.47 -7.03 2.49
CA LEU A 43 -7.41 -5.97 2.14
C LEU A 43 -7.56 -4.92 3.24
N PRO A 44 -7.61 -3.63 2.89
CA PRO A 44 -7.90 -2.56 3.84
C PRO A 44 -9.38 -2.57 4.26
N PRO A 45 -9.70 -2.14 5.49
CA PRO A 45 -11.08 -2.04 5.98
C PRO A 45 -11.78 -0.77 5.43
N CYS A 46 -12.05 -0.78 4.13
CA CYS A 46 -12.72 0.31 3.40
C CYS A 46 -13.90 -0.20 2.56
N ASN A 47 -14.51 0.68 1.77
CA ASN A 47 -15.64 0.30 0.91
C ASN A 47 -15.18 -0.59 -0.26
N ALA A 48 -16.11 -1.38 -0.83
CA ALA A 48 -15.82 -2.35 -1.87
C ALA A 48 -15.14 -1.74 -3.12
N ILE A 49 -15.52 -0.54 -3.54
CA ILE A 49 -14.90 0.13 -4.71
C ILE A 49 -13.42 0.42 -4.44
N ALA A 50 -13.12 0.92 -3.24
CA ALA A 50 -11.75 1.19 -2.81
C ALA A 50 -10.94 -0.10 -2.62
N GLN A 51 -11.55 -1.20 -2.17
CA GLN A 51 -10.91 -2.51 -2.06
C GLN A 51 -10.57 -3.10 -3.44
N VAL A 52 -11.50 -3.10 -4.39
CA VAL A 52 -11.22 -3.57 -5.76
C VAL A 52 -10.11 -2.75 -6.41
N ALA A 53 -10.10 -1.43 -6.20
CA ALA A 53 -9.02 -0.57 -6.68
C ALA A 53 -7.67 -0.94 -6.04
N TYR A 54 -7.66 -1.24 -4.74
CA TYR A 54 -6.49 -1.69 -4.00
C TYR A 54 -5.94 -3.01 -4.56
N GLU A 55 -6.77 -4.03 -4.70
CA GLU A 55 -6.41 -5.35 -5.23
C GLU A 55 -5.78 -5.23 -6.62
N GLN A 56 -6.44 -4.51 -7.53
CA GLN A 56 -5.94 -4.33 -8.89
C GLN A 56 -4.60 -3.57 -8.91
N LEU A 57 -4.40 -2.62 -8.00
CA LEU A 57 -3.14 -1.89 -7.90
C LEU A 57 -2.02 -2.76 -7.32
N VAL A 58 -2.28 -3.47 -6.22
CA VAL A 58 -1.33 -4.41 -5.61
C VAL A 58 -0.92 -5.48 -6.59
N HIS A 59 -1.86 -6.03 -7.36
CA HIS A 59 -1.55 -6.99 -8.42
C HIS A 59 -0.57 -6.39 -9.44
N ALA A 60 -0.81 -5.17 -9.92
CA ALA A 60 0.10 -4.50 -10.85
C ALA A 60 1.49 -4.22 -10.25
N LEU A 61 1.57 -3.84 -8.98
CA LEU A 61 2.84 -3.63 -8.26
C LEU A 61 3.61 -4.94 -8.11
N ARG A 62 2.95 -6.02 -7.67
CA ARG A 62 3.54 -7.36 -7.51
C ARG A 62 4.07 -7.88 -8.84
N GLN A 63 3.28 -7.79 -9.90
CA GLN A 63 3.67 -8.21 -11.25
C GLN A 63 4.89 -7.44 -11.75
N ARG A 64 4.91 -6.11 -11.56
CA ARG A 64 6.06 -5.29 -11.91
C ARG A 64 7.31 -5.70 -11.13
N TRP A 65 7.20 -5.83 -9.82
CA TRP A 65 8.33 -6.18 -8.96
C TRP A 65 8.89 -7.58 -9.31
N LEU A 66 8.01 -8.56 -9.56
CA LEU A 66 8.39 -9.91 -10.01
C LEU A 66 9.02 -9.90 -11.40
N SER A 67 8.55 -9.07 -12.33
CA SER A 67 9.16 -8.91 -13.67
C SER A 67 10.60 -8.38 -13.60
N CYS A 68 10.97 -7.73 -12.49
CA CYS A 68 12.31 -7.26 -12.19
C CYS A 68 13.08 -8.23 -11.27
N ASN A 69 12.62 -9.47 -11.11
CA ASN A 69 13.19 -10.51 -10.24
C ASN A 69 13.44 -10.02 -8.80
N GLY A 70 12.56 -9.15 -8.30
CA GLY A 70 12.63 -8.58 -6.96
C GLY A 70 13.79 -7.61 -6.70
N LYS A 71 14.55 -7.23 -7.74
CA LYS A 71 15.70 -6.32 -7.61
C LYS A 71 15.32 -4.84 -7.61
N GLU A 72 14.11 -4.52 -8.09
CA GLU A 72 13.62 -3.13 -8.14
C GLU A 72 13.19 -2.68 -6.73
N PRO A 73 13.69 -1.54 -6.23
CA PRO A 73 13.24 -0.98 -4.96
C PRO A 73 11.72 -0.72 -4.99
N ALA A 74 11.04 -0.95 -3.86
CA ALA A 74 9.60 -0.76 -3.77
C ALA A 74 9.16 0.66 -4.17
N ALA A 75 9.95 1.68 -3.82
CA ALA A 75 9.68 3.07 -4.17
C ALA A 75 9.68 3.30 -5.68
N ASP A 76 10.65 2.72 -6.40
CA ASP A 76 10.74 2.87 -7.86
C ASP A 76 9.62 2.11 -8.56
N THR A 77 9.30 0.89 -8.12
CA THR A 77 8.12 0.16 -8.59
C THR A 77 6.84 1.00 -8.43
N CYS A 78 6.65 1.63 -7.27
CA CYS A 78 5.49 2.49 -7.02
C CYS A 78 5.47 3.72 -7.94
N ARG A 79 6.59 4.43 -8.11
CA ARG A 79 6.68 5.61 -8.98
C ARG A 79 6.41 5.29 -10.45
N ILE A 80 6.85 4.12 -10.93
CA ILE A 80 6.59 3.66 -12.30
C ILE A 80 5.10 3.43 -12.50
N ILE A 81 4.44 2.71 -11.57
CA ILE A 81 2.99 2.49 -11.64
C ILE A 81 2.23 3.82 -11.49
N GLN A 82 2.68 4.73 -10.62
CA GLN A 82 2.10 6.06 -10.48
C GLN A 82 2.16 6.85 -11.80
N SER A 83 3.33 6.87 -12.45
CA SER A 83 3.53 7.52 -13.74
C SER A 83 2.60 6.95 -14.81
N LYS A 84 2.45 5.62 -14.87
CA LYS A 84 1.51 4.96 -15.78
C LYS A 84 0.06 5.41 -15.53
N LEU A 85 -0.38 5.41 -14.27
CA LEU A 85 -1.75 5.83 -13.92
C LEU A 85 -1.97 7.32 -14.18
N THR A 86 -0.99 8.18 -13.90
CA THR A 86 -1.05 9.62 -14.20
C THR A 86 -1.14 9.86 -15.70
N ASN A 87 -0.33 9.18 -16.51
CA ASN A 87 -0.40 9.27 -17.97
C ASN A 87 -1.75 8.80 -18.51
N GLN A 88 -2.31 7.70 -17.96
CA GLN A 88 -3.66 7.25 -18.30
C GLN A 88 -4.75 8.27 -17.91
N ASN A 89 -4.57 8.98 -16.80
CA ASN A 89 -5.48 10.04 -16.36
C ASN A 89 -5.35 11.29 -17.25
N MET A 90 -4.15 11.60 -17.76
CA MET A 90 -3.94 12.70 -18.71
C MET A 90 -4.54 12.41 -20.08
N MET A 91 -4.35 11.19 -20.61
CA MET A 91 -4.91 10.79 -21.91
C MET A 91 -6.44 10.67 -21.89
N TRP A 92 -6.98 10.19 -20.77
CA TRP A 92 -8.44 10.03 -20.59
C TRP A 92 -8.84 10.56 -19.22
N PRO A 93 -9.02 11.88 -19.06
CA PRO A 93 -9.40 12.45 -17.78
C PRO A 93 -10.79 11.97 -17.39
N ALA A 94 -10.99 11.68 -16.11
CA ALA A 94 -12.24 11.15 -15.57
C ALA A 94 -13.47 12.06 -15.77
N CYS A 95 -13.24 13.32 -16.17
CA CYS A 95 -14.27 14.32 -16.45
C CYS A 95 -14.40 14.66 -17.95
N ALA A 96 -13.71 13.96 -18.85
CA ALA A 96 -13.88 14.16 -20.29
C ALA A 96 -15.34 13.92 -20.66
N ASN A 97 -15.95 14.89 -21.36
CA ASN A 97 -17.31 14.77 -21.86
C ASN A 97 -17.44 13.48 -22.67
N ALA A 98 -18.55 12.74 -22.50
CA ALA A 98 -18.75 11.47 -23.22
C ALA A 98 -18.66 11.61 -24.76
N ARG A 99 -18.84 12.83 -25.29
CA ARG A 99 -18.71 13.17 -26.71
C ARG A 99 -17.26 13.24 -27.21
N GLU A 100 -16.29 13.41 -26.32
CA GLU A 100 -14.87 13.57 -26.67
C GLU A 100 -14.06 12.27 -26.44
N LYS A 101 -14.68 11.23 -25.87
CA LYS A 101 -14.01 9.95 -25.65
C LYS A 101 -13.79 9.24 -27.00
N PRO A 102 -12.55 8.88 -27.37
CA PRO A 102 -12.29 8.08 -28.56
C PRO A 102 -13.12 6.79 -28.54
N LYS A 103 -13.73 6.42 -29.68
CA LYS A 103 -14.53 5.18 -29.82
C LYS A 103 -13.76 3.91 -29.42
N SER A 104 -12.42 3.96 -29.41
CA SER A 104 -11.54 2.84 -29.06
C SER A 104 -11.10 2.83 -27.59
N THR A 105 -11.66 3.68 -26.73
CA THR A 105 -11.24 3.73 -25.32
C THR A 105 -11.74 2.49 -24.60
N PRO A 106 -10.86 1.69 -23.96
CA PRO A 106 -11.30 0.54 -23.19
C PRO A 106 -12.32 0.95 -22.12
N PRO A 107 -13.36 0.14 -21.86
CA PRO A 107 -14.31 0.42 -20.80
C PRO A 107 -13.58 0.45 -19.45
N ARG A 108 -13.40 1.65 -18.90
CA ARG A 108 -12.75 1.89 -17.61
C ARG A 108 -13.77 2.34 -16.58
N ASN A 109 -13.81 1.66 -15.44
CA ASN A 109 -14.62 2.11 -14.31
C ASN A 109 -13.93 3.31 -13.63
N GLU A 110 -14.45 4.52 -13.86
CA GLU A 110 -13.86 5.77 -13.37
C GLU A 110 -13.81 5.85 -11.84
N ALA A 111 -14.78 5.24 -11.13
CA ALA A 111 -14.79 5.24 -9.67
C ALA A 111 -13.61 4.43 -9.11
N ILE A 112 -13.39 3.23 -9.65
CA ILE A 112 -12.25 2.37 -9.29
C ILE A 112 -10.94 3.08 -9.65
N PHE A 113 -10.87 3.71 -10.83
CA PHE A 113 -9.65 4.38 -11.29
C PHE A 113 -9.25 5.57 -10.39
N LYS A 114 -10.21 6.40 -9.96
CA LYS A 114 -9.95 7.47 -8.99
C LYS A 114 -9.37 6.93 -7.67
N TRP A 115 -9.88 5.80 -7.19
CA TRP A 115 -9.33 5.13 -6.01
C TRP A 115 -7.91 4.60 -6.24
N LYS A 116 -7.60 4.06 -7.43
CA LYS A 116 -6.22 3.65 -7.76
C LYS A 116 -5.23 4.80 -7.65
N LEU A 117 -5.57 6.01 -8.12
CA LEU A 117 -4.72 7.20 -8.03
C LEU A 117 -4.43 7.61 -6.58
N ARG A 118 -5.43 7.49 -5.70
CA ARG A 118 -5.27 7.77 -4.26
C ARG A 118 -4.40 6.72 -3.58
N TRP A 119 -4.69 5.45 -3.86
CA TRP A 119 -3.88 4.34 -3.34
C TRP A 119 -2.43 4.46 -3.77
N ILE A 120 -2.14 4.69 -5.05
CA ILE A 120 -0.74 4.75 -5.49
C ILE A 120 0.04 5.89 -4.82
N SER A 121 -0.63 7.01 -4.52
CA SER A 121 -0.01 8.10 -3.76
C SER A 121 0.37 7.67 -2.34
N TYR A 122 -0.51 6.91 -1.66
CA TYR A 122 -0.19 6.26 -0.38
C TYR A 122 1.01 5.31 -0.51
N PHE A 123 1.01 4.44 -1.52
CA PHE A 123 2.08 3.47 -1.74
C PHE A 123 3.45 4.14 -1.97
N VAL A 124 3.50 5.22 -2.75
CA VAL A 124 4.74 5.98 -2.97
C VAL A 124 5.25 6.56 -1.65
N ARG A 125 4.38 7.22 -0.86
CA ARG A 125 4.78 7.78 0.44
C ARG A 125 5.29 6.71 1.40
N GLU A 126 4.57 5.58 1.51
CA GLU A 126 4.99 4.49 2.39
C GLU A 126 6.31 3.87 1.92
N ALA A 127 6.48 3.65 0.63
CA ALA A 127 7.71 3.09 0.06
C ALA A 127 8.92 4.01 0.28
N GLU A 128 8.74 5.34 0.13
CA GLU A 128 9.78 6.34 0.43
C GLU A 128 10.11 6.41 1.92
N SER A 129 9.15 6.07 2.78
CA SER A 129 9.39 6.02 4.23
C SER A 129 10.22 4.81 4.68
N PHE A 130 10.57 3.86 3.82
CA PHE A 130 11.47 2.76 4.22
C PHE A 130 12.95 3.17 4.35
N GLU A 131 13.28 4.46 4.21
CA GLU A 131 14.61 4.99 4.57
C GLU A 131 14.97 4.75 6.05
N PRO A 132 16.28 4.63 6.37
CA PRO A 132 16.77 4.18 7.67
C PRO A 132 16.14 4.97 8.81
N ILE A 133 15.47 4.19 9.65
CA ILE A 133 14.60 4.67 10.71
C ILE A 133 15.47 5.30 11.80
N THR A 134 15.50 6.62 11.88
CA THR A 134 15.95 7.33 13.09
C THR A 134 14.86 7.23 14.15
N GLU A 135 15.20 7.15 15.44
CA GLU A 135 14.21 7.03 16.54
C GLU A 135 13.11 8.11 16.48
N SER A 136 13.48 9.33 16.09
CA SER A 136 12.54 10.45 15.90
C SER A 136 11.52 10.21 14.78
N SER A 137 11.88 9.42 13.75
CA SER A 137 10.98 9.03 12.67
C SER A 137 9.96 7.96 13.10
N ILE A 138 10.32 7.07 14.04
CA ILE A 138 9.40 6.05 14.60
C ILE A 138 8.25 6.73 15.33
N ILE A 139 8.58 7.67 16.21
CA ILE A 139 7.60 8.38 17.04
C ILE A 139 6.63 9.17 16.16
N ARG A 140 7.13 9.82 15.10
CA ARG A 140 6.27 10.53 14.14
C ARG A 140 5.33 9.60 13.38
N ARG A 141 5.79 8.38 13.03
CA ARG A 141 4.94 7.38 12.33
C ARG A 141 3.82 6.83 13.20
N GLN A 142 4.03 6.71 14.50
CA GLN A 142 3.05 6.17 15.44
C GLN A 142 1.98 7.18 15.85
N ARG A 143 2.30 8.47 15.88
CA ARG A 143 1.38 9.55 16.31
C ARG A 143 0.33 9.96 15.28
N GLY A 144 0.37 9.39 14.07
CA GLY A 144 -0.57 9.70 12.99
C GLY A 144 -1.86 8.89 13.04
N CYS A 145 -2.92 9.44 12.42
CA CYS A 145 -4.15 8.70 12.12
C CYS A 145 -3.82 7.37 11.40
N PRO A 146 -4.43 6.23 11.80
CA PRO A 146 -4.16 4.94 11.16
C PRO A 146 -4.66 4.88 9.72
N VAL A 147 -5.62 5.73 9.36
CA VAL A 147 -6.18 5.82 8.01
C VAL A 147 -5.32 6.75 7.15
N PRO A 148 -4.88 6.31 5.97
CA PRO A 148 -4.16 7.16 5.02
C PRO A 148 -4.96 8.40 4.61
N TYR A 149 -4.34 9.58 4.68
CA TYR A 149 -5.02 10.83 4.35
C TYR A 149 -5.27 10.99 2.85
N GLU A 150 -4.47 10.34 2.00
CA GLU A 150 -4.61 10.33 0.54
C GLU A 150 -5.93 9.73 0.06
N LEU A 151 -6.53 8.87 0.90
CA LEU A 151 -7.80 8.23 0.60
C LEU A 151 -8.99 9.18 0.82
N GLU A 152 -8.78 10.29 1.53
CA GLU A 152 -9.81 11.27 1.94
C GLU A 152 -11.05 10.60 2.57
N LEU A 153 -10.83 9.50 3.28
CA LEU A 153 -11.89 8.85 4.04
C LEU A 153 -12.23 9.73 5.24
N ARG A 154 -13.53 9.89 5.52
CA ARG A 154 -14.00 10.73 6.63
C ARG A 154 -13.80 10.03 7.97
N VAL A 155 -12.58 10.11 8.51
CA VAL A 155 -12.15 9.45 9.77
C VAL A 155 -13.01 9.81 10.96
N ILE A 156 -13.49 11.06 11.06
CA ILE A 156 -14.31 11.56 12.17
C ILE A 156 -15.58 10.71 12.41
N LYS A 157 -16.08 10.05 11.35
CA LYS A 157 -17.30 9.23 11.42
C LYS A 157 -17.01 7.74 11.52
N MET A 158 -15.75 7.32 11.62
CA MET A 158 -15.39 5.90 11.72
C MET A 158 -15.58 5.39 13.14
N LYS A 159 -16.09 4.16 13.24
CA LYS A 159 -16.20 3.45 14.52
C LYS A 159 -14.80 3.08 15.03
N PRO A 160 -14.58 3.04 16.36
CA PRO A 160 -13.31 2.63 16.95
C PRO A 160 -12.78 1.29 16.43
N ASP A 161 -13.65 0.29 16.27
CA ASP A 161 -13.26 -1.03 15.77
C ASP A 161 -12.66 -0.97 14.35
N VAL A 162 -13.23 -0.13 13.49
CA VAL A 162 -12.73 0.06 12.12
C VAL A 162 -11.36 0.75 12.14
N LEU A 163 -11.14 1.69 13.07
CA LEU A 163 -9.83 2.33 13.26
C LEU A 163 -8.78 1.33 13.75
N GLU A 164 -9.18 0.39 14.61
CA GLU A 164 -8.29 -0.70 15.04
C GLU A 164 -7.93 -1.62 13.88
N MET A 165 -8.91 -2.01 13.05
CA MET A 165 -8.64 -2.78 11.83
C MET A 165 -7.66 -2.04 10.90
N TRP A 166 -7.78 -0.71 10.77
CA TRP A 166 -6.84 0.10 9.99
C TRP A 166 -5.44 0.08 10.60
N ARG A 167 -5.32 0.14 11.92
CA ARG A 167 -4.03 0.05 12.62
C ARG A 167 -3.37 -1.29 12.35
N VAL A 168 -4.07 -2.40 12.58
CA VAL A 168 -3.58 -3.75 12.31
C VAL A 168 -3.18 -3.92 10.85
N TRP A 169 -4.00 -3.45 9.92
CA TRP A 169 -3.69 -3.52 8.49
C TRP A 169 -2.42 -2.73 8.15
N ARG A 170 -2.30 -1.49 8.65
CA ARG A 170 -1.14 -0.63 8.40
C ARG A 170 0.15 -1.23 8.97
N ASP A 171 0.08 -1.77 10.18
CA ASP A 171 1.24 -2.35 10.85
C ASP A 171 1.74 -3.59 10.09
N LYS A 172 0.83 -4.39 9.51
CA LYS A 172 1.19 -5.47 8.57
C LYS A 172 1.91 -4.95 7.32
N LYS A 173 1.45 -3.85 6.70
CA LYS A 173 2.07 -3.27 5.50
C LYS A 173 3.45 -2.65 5.75
N ARG A 174 3.77 -2.35 7.00
CA ARG A 174 5.04 -1.76 7.43
C ARG A 174 5.98 -2.78 8.08
N ALA A 175 5.54 -4.03 8.24
CA ALA A 175 6.39 -5.08 8.76
C ALA A 175 7.60 -5.24 7.83
N ASN A 176 8.80 -5.36 8.38
CA ASN A 176 9.95 -5.70 7.55
C ASN A 176 9.69 -7.05 6.89
N PRO A 177 10.12 -7.25 5.62
CA PRO A 177 10.12 -8.59 5.06
C PRO A 177 10.94 -9.49 6.00
N PRO A 178 10.56 -10.77 6.17
CA PRO A 178 11.37 -11.69 6.95
C PRO A 178 12.78 -11.63 6.39
N SER A 179 13.73 -11.17 7.21
CA SER A 179 15.13 -11.13 6.81
C SER A 179 15.47 -12.55 6.42
N SER A 180 15.75 -12.78 5.13
CA SER A 180 16.17 -14.08 4.64
C SER A 180 17.45 -14.42 5.37
N GLY A 181 17.30 -15.18 6.46
CA GLY A 181 18.38 -15.50 7.37
C GLY A 181 19.43 -16.29 6.62
N ASN A 182 20.45 -15.60 6.12
CA ASN A 182 21.77 -16.19 6.10
C ASN A 182 22.14 -16.32 7.56
N GLY A 183 22.05 -17.54 8.07
CA GLY A 183 22.31 -17.85 9.46
C GLY A 183 23.68 -17.32 9.88
N GLU A 184 23.68 -16.43 10.85
CA GLU A 184 24.77 -16.36 11.80
C GLU A 184 24.19 -16.14 13.19
N GLN A 185 24.24 -17.23 13.93
CA GLN A 185 23.86 -17.41 15.31
C GLN A 185 24.86 -16.68 16.20
N ALA A 186 24.39 -15.81 17.09
CA ALA A 186 25.10 -15.50 18.31
C ALA A 186 24.07 -15.26 19.42
N ASP A 187 23.87 -16.35 20.18
CA ASP A 187 23.41 -16.31 21.57
C ASP A 187 24.11 -15.18 22.32
N GLY A 188 23.30 -14.30 22.89
CA GLY A 188 23.72 -13.19 23.73
C GLY A 188 22.59 -12.84 24.68
N ASP A 189 22.20 -13.83 25.48
CA ASP A 189 21.39 -13.67 26.68
C ASP A 189 22.10 -12.65 27.60
N VAL A 190 21.60 -11.41 27.58
CA VAL A 190 21.85 -10.42 28.64
C VAL A 190 20.48 -10.03 29.17
N THR A 191 20.07 -10.76 30.20
CA THR A 191 19.00 -10.40 31.12
C THR A 191 19.45 -9.19 31.94
N GLU A 192 19.31 -7.98 31.39
CA GLU A 192 19.46 -6.77 32.19
C GLU A 192 18.12 -6.43 32.85
N SER A 193 18.02 -6.78 34.14
CA SER A 193 16.95 -6.38 35.04
C SER A 193 16.93 -4.86 35.19
N PHE A 194 15.93 -4.19 34.62
CA PHE A 194 15.66 -2.80 34.95
C PHE A 194 14.64 -2.73 36.09
N ASP A 195 15.15 -2.46 37.27
CA ASP A 195 14.39 -2.16 38.48
C ASP A 195 13.47 -0.94 38.28
N ASP A 196 12.25 -1.11 38.77
CA ASP A 196 11.24 -0.10 38.99
C ASP A 196 11.79 1.16 39.70
N THR A 197 11.52 2.33 39.12
CA THR A 197 11.30 3.54 39.92
C THR A 197 10.17 4.39 39.33
N ASN A 198 8.96 4.08 39.79
CA ASN A 198 7.98 5.03 40.33
C ASN A 198 8.30 6.53 40.07
N SER A 199 7.74 7.10 39.00
CA SER A 199 7.69 8.55 38.82
C SER A 199 6.23 9.02 38.81
N LYS A 200 5.81 9.38 40.01
CA LYS A 200 4.57 10.07 40.38
C LYS A 200 4.60 11.47 39.76
N CYS A 201 3.87 11.69 38.67
CA CYS A 201 3.56 13.06 38.22
C CYS A 201 2.31 13.52 38.96
N GLU A 202 2.55 14.37 39.95
CA GLU A 202 1.53 15.02 40.77
C GLU A 202 0.68 15.99 39.93
N ASP A 203 -0.60 16.04 40.28
CA ASP A 203 -1.56 17.05 39.89
C ASP A 203 -1.06 18.46 40.24
N GLU A 204 -0.93 19.34 39.24
CA GLU A 204 -0.99 20.79 39.48
C GLU A 204 -2.33 21.33 38.96
N GLN A 205 -3.25 21.48 39.92
CA GLN A 205 -4.37 22.40 39.84
C GLN A 205 -3.84 23.83 39.95
N GLY A 206 -4.33 24.73 39.08
CA GLY A 206 -4.42 26.15 39.42
C GLY A 206 -4.01 27.12 38.31
N ALA A 207 -5.01 27.81 37.76
CA ALA A 207 -5.02 29.28 37.67
C ALA A 207 -6.32 29.76 37.01
N THR A 208 -7.33 29.98 37.84
CA THR A 208 -8.32 31.04 37.63
C THR A 208 -7.61 32.39 37.60
N GLY A 209 -7.90 33.21 36.58
CA GLY A 209 -7.44 34.59 36.52
C GLY A 209 -8.34 35.44 35.61
N PRO A 210 -8.97 36.51 36.11
CA PRO A 210 -9.93 37.34 35.37
C PRO A 210 -9.25 38.56 34.73
N HIS A 211 -9.77 39.01 33.58
CA HIS A 211 -10.12 40.41 33.32
C HIS A 211 -10.89 40.57 32.01
#